data_AF-A0A8S2U000-F1
#
_entry.id   AF-A0A8S2U000-F1
#
_cell.length_a   1.000
_cell.length_b   1.000
_cell.length_c   1.000
_cell.angle_alpha   90.00
_cell.angle_beta   90.00
_cell.angle_gamma   90.00
#
_symmetry.space_group_name_H-M   'P 1'
#
loop_
_entity.id
_entity.type
_entity.pdbx_description
1 polymer ?
#
loop_
_entity_poly.entity_id
_entity_poly.type
_entity_poly.pdbx_seq_one_letter_code
_entity_poly.pdbx_strand_id
1 'polypeptide(L)' 'EVEKLDACVFVHPWDMPKGERFDAYWMPWLCGMPFETTSAICSILMGGVLEKYPKLRLAFAHGK' A
#
# COMPACT_ATOMS: atom_id res chain seq x y z
N GLU A 1 -6.26 -17.03 1.29
CA GLU A 1 -5.41 -17.81 2.21
C GLU A 1 -5.09 -17.09 3.51
N VAL A 2 -4.47 -15.90 3.50
CA VAL A 2 -4.09 -15.18 4.73
C VAL A 2 -5.23 -15.04 5.75
N GLU A 3 -6.43 -14.65 5.30
CA GLU A 3 -7.62 -14.54 6.17
C GLU A 3 -7.99 -15.88 6.85
N LYS A 4 -7.86 -17.01 6.14
CA LYS A 4 -8.14 -18.34 6.69
C LYS A 4 -7.13 -18.76 7.75
N LEU A 5 -5.90 -18.25 7.62
CA LEU A 5 -4.80 -18.50 8.55
C LEU A 5 -4.82 -17.56 9.77
N ASP A 6 -5.80 -16.64 9.84
CA ASP A 6 -5.85 -15.56 10.82
C ASP A 6 -4.52 -14.77 10.92
N ALA A 7 -3.82 -14.63 9.79
CA ALA A 7 -2.59 -13.87 9.71
C ALA A 7 -2.89 -12.40 9.35
N CYS A 8 -1.97 -11.51 9.73
CA CYS A 8 -1.98 -10.12 9.27
C CYS A 8 -1.03 -9.94 8.08
N VAL A 9 -1.34 -8.96 7.22
CA VAL A 9 -0.46 -8.52 6.14
C VAL A 9 0.06 -7.14 6.46
N PHE A 10 1.38 -6.99 6.46
CA PHE A 10 2.03 -5.67 6.46
C PHE A 10 2.36 -5.27 5.03
N VAL A 11 1.77 -4.17 4.57
CA VAL A 11 1.92 -3.66 3.21
C VAL A 11 2.97 -2.54 3.23
N HIS A 12 4.16 -2.85 2.70
CA HIS A 12 5.24 -1.88 2.53
C HIS A 12 5.29 -1.41 1.07
N PRO A 13 5.32 -0.09 0.80
CA PRO A 13 5.47 0.41 -0.55
C PRO A 13 6.83 0.03 -1.15
N TRP A 14 6.86 -0.22 -2.45
CA TRP A 14 8.07 -0.54 -3.18
C TRP A 14 7.90 -0.15 -4.65
N ASP A 15 9.01 -0.09 -5.39
CA ASP A 15 9.04 0.25 -6.82
C ASP A 15 8.22 1.50 -7.16
N MET A 16 8.50 2.57 -6.41
CA MET A 16 7.80 3.85 -6.48
C MET A 16 7.82 4.43 -7.91
N PRO A 17 6.87 5.34 -8.23
CA PRO A 17 6.78 5.93 -9.55
C PRO A 17 8.12 6.52 -10.00
N LYS A 18 8.49 6.19 -11.23
CA LYS A 18 9.72 6.66 -11.87
C LYS A 18 9.42 7.85 -12.77
N GLY A 19 10.43 8.68 -13.03
CA GLY A 19 10.36 9.78 -13.99
C GLY A 19 10.89 11.07 -13.40
N GLU A 20 11.09 12.08 -14.26
CA GLU A 20 11.85 13.29 -13.93
C GLU A 20 11.42 13.99 -12.64
N ARG A 21 10.12 13.95 -12.30
CA ARG A 21 9.58 14.53 -11.06
C ARG A 21 10.08 13.83 -9.79
N PHE A 22 10.39 12.54 -9.89
CA PHE A 22 10.85 11.71 -8.80
C PHE A 22 12.38 11.50 -8.79
N ASP A 23 13.12 11.94 -9.80
CA ASP A 23 14.56 11.63 -9.93
C ASP A 23 15.47 12.52 -9.05
N ALA A 24 14.93 13.55 -8.40
CA ALA A 24 15.68 14.49 -7.57
C ALA A 24 15.24 14.48 -6.10
N TYR A 25 16.07 15.06 -5.22
CA TYR A 25 15.75 15.38 -3.82
C TYR A 25 15.18 14.23 -2.98
N TRP A 26 15.51 12.98 -3.32
CA TRP A 26 14.98 11.80 -2.63
C TRP A 26 13.44 11.67 -2.69
N MET A 27 12.84 12.32 -3.69
CA MET A 27 11.40 12.35 -3.93
C MET A 27 10.72 10.97 -4.03
N PRO A 28 11.36 9.86 -4.48
CA PRO A 28 10.71 8.55 -4.48
C PRO A 28 10.39 8.09 -3.06
N TRP A 29 11.17 8.47 -2.05
CA TRP A 29 10.90 8.12 -0.65
C TRP A 29 9.97 9.13 0.02
N LEU A 30 10.16 10.43 -0.23
CA LEU A 30 9.39 11.48 0.44
C LEU A 30 7.95 11.58 -0.07
N CYS A 31 7.75 11.43 -1.38
CA CYS A 31 6.44 11.56 -2.02
C CYS A 31 6.00 10.26 -2.71
N GLY A 32 6.94 9.50 -3.29
CA GLY A 32 6.62 8.24 -3.98
C GLY A 32 6.10 7.15 -3.04
N MET A 33 6.80 6.88 -1.93
CA MET A 33 6.37 5.86 -0.95
C MET A 33 4.98 6.16 -0.37
N PRO A 34 4.67 7.39 0.11
CA PRO A 34 3.32 7.71 0.56
C PRO A 34 2.26 7.62 -0.55
N PHE A 35 2.62 7.97 -1.80
CA PHE A 35 1.73 7.86 -2.95
C PHE A 35 1.38 6.38 -3.22
N GLU A 36 2.37 5.49 -3.28
CA GLU A 36 2.15 4.06 -3.49
C GLU A 36 1.29 3.44 -2.39
N THR A 37 1.55 3.78 -1.12
CA THR A 37 0.72 3.29 -0.02
C THR A 37 -0.73 3.77 -0.16
N THR A 38 -0.97 5.04 -0.52
CA THR A 38 -2.34 5.53 -0.76
C THR A 38 -3.00 4.81 -1.93
N SER A 39 -2.27 4.63 -3.05
CA SER A 39 -2.76 3.91 -4.22
C SER A 39 -3.15 2.47 -3.88
N ALA A 40 -2.33 1.76 -3.11
CA ALA A 40 -2.64 0.41 -2.63
C ALA A 40 -3.92 0.37 -1.78
N ILE A 41 -4.08 1.30 -0.82
CA ILE A 41 -5.30 1.42 0.00
C ILE A 41 -6.51 1.68 -0.90
N CYS A 42 -6.40 2.63 -1.83
CA CYS A 42 -7.45 2.95 -2.80
C CYS A 42 -7.86 1.73 -3.63
N SER A 43 -6.89 0.95 -4.13
CA SER A 43 -7.17 -0.28 -4.88
C SER A 43 -7.85 -1.36 -4.03
N ILE A 44 -7.48 -1.49 -2.76
CA ILE A 44 -8.09 -2.45 -1.83
C ILE A 44 -9.55 -2.08 -1.56
N LEU A 45 -9.81 -0.81 -1.23
CA LEU A 45 -11.14 -0.32 -0.89
C LEU A 45 -12.06 -0.31 -2.12
N MET A 46 -11.64 0.35 -3.20
CA MET A 46 -12.47 0.45 -4.41
C MET A 46 -12.54 -0.88 -5.19
N GLY A 47 -11.59 -1.78 -4.97
CA GLY A 47 -11.59 -3.12 -5.56
C GLY A 47 -12.48 -4.12 -4.84
N GLY A 48 -13.15 -3.73 -3.75
CA GLY A 48 -14.07 -4.62 -3.04
C GLY A 48 -13.37 -5.69 -2.19
N VAL A 49 -12.08 -5.51 -1.87
CA VAL A 49 -11.26 -6.58 -1.25
C VAL A 49 -11.71 -6.86 0.17
N LEU A 50 -12.06 -5.82 0.93
CA LEU A 50 -12.51 -5.98 2.32
C LEU A 50 -13.96 -6.49 2.40
N GLU A 51 -14.77 -6.24 1.39
CA GLU A 51 -16.12 -6.80 1.23
C GLU A 51 -16.04 -8.31 0.96
N LYS A 52 -15.04 -8.73 0.18
CA LYS A 52 -14.80 -10.14 -0.12
C LYS A 52 -14.12 -10.90 1.02
N TYR A 53 -13.26 -10.23 1.80
CA TYR A 53 -12.47 -10.81 2.89
C TYR A 53 -12.62 -9.96 4.17
N PRO A 54 -13.78 -10.01 4.86
CA PRO A 54 -14.12 -9.11 5.96
C PRO A 54 -13.30 -9.30 7.24
N LYS A 55 -12.56 -10.41 7.38
CA LYS A 55 -11.67 -10.68 8.52
C LYS A 55 -10.19 -10.42 8.20
N LEU A 56 -9.88 -9.98 6.97
CA LEU A 56 -8.50 -9.71 6.58
C LEU A 56 -7.94 -8.52 7.39
N ARG A 57 -6.79 -8.73 8.04
CA ARG A 57 -6.11 -7.70 8.82
C ARG A 57 -4.93 -7.14 8.04
N LEU A 58 -4.97 -5.85 7.77
CA LEU A 58 -3.95 -5.12 7.02
C LEU A 58 -3.34 -4.02 7.89
N ALA A 59 -2.03 -3.82 7.76
CA ALA A 59 -1.32 -2.68 8.31
C ALA A 59 -0.46 -2.08 7.20
N PHE A 60 -0.43 -0.75 7.06
CA PHE A 60 0.34 -0.07 6.02
C PHE A 60 1.54 0.64 6.62
N ALA A 61 2.64 0.66 5.87
CA ALA A 61 3.86 1.34 6.30
C ALA A 61 3.67 2.87 6.35
N HIS A 62 4.55 3.54 7.10
CA HIS A 62 4.67 5.00 7.17
C HIS A 62 3.44 5.75 7.73
N GLY A 63 2.72 5.12 8.68
CA GLY A 63 1.64 5.78 9.43
C GLY A 63 0.32 5.87 8.68
N LYS A 64 0.08 4.94 7.75
CA LYS A 64 -1.15 4.79 6.98
C LYS A 64 -1.96 3.57 7.44
#